data_AF-A0A165FXE8-F1
#
_entry.id   AF-A0A165FXE8-F1
#
_cell.length_a   1.000
_cell.length_b   1.000
_cell.length_c   1.000
_cell.angle_alpha   90.00
_cell.angle_beta   90.00
_cell.angle_gamma   90.00
#
_symmetry.space_group_name_H-M   'P 1'
#
loop_
_entity.id
_entity.type
_entity.pdbx_description
1 polymer ?
#
loop_
_entity_poly.entity_id
_entity_poly.type
_entity_poly.pdbx_seq_one_letter_code
_entity_poly.pdbx_strand_id
1 'polypeptide(L)'
;MPDHWKNEYPFLRTTGFAWVEPILKVIFAALCMVAFGSRSLDYRWKKMSKKEKHHESYLERISQRVQSLTIITTLLLPTIVTLLTADPPSWSLVRYNEPFTQWCLWTAFGLLLGGVIVGVAEMYMLATYTRRWGKEVAMATRFRVWCGLILLSYPFFATFSAILIGTIGLAHASWLSDSGLHAAVGALVVIVLPSSLLLPLGLRSLPVSKAQQRETQCPNQSYVQPRRQADIEAAITNGHSESLRVT
;
A
#
# COMPACT_ATOMS: atom_id res chain seq x y z
N MET A 1 2.15 22.70 5.22
CA MET A 1 0.92 21.93 4.97
C MET A 1 -0.22 22.71 5.61
N PRO A 2 -1.42 22.80 5.00
CA PRO A 2 -2.54 23.48 5.63
C PRO A 2 -2.88 22.86 6.99
N ASP A 3 -3.32 23.67 7.96
CA ASP A 3 -3.60 23.18 9.32
C ASP A 3 -4.71 22.13 9.34
N HIS A 4 -5.63 22.19 8.37
CA HIS A 4 -6.66 21.17 8.26
C HIS A 4 -6.11 19.80 7.84
N TRP A 5 -4.88 19.66 7.35
CA TRP A 5 -4.34 18.32 7.07
C TRP A 5 -3.57 17.73 8.25
N LYS A 6 -3.20 18.54 9.24
CA LYS A 6 -2.49 18.07 10.42
C LYS A 6 -3.41 17.11 11.17
N ASN A 7 -2.86 15.96 11.55
CA ASN A 7 -3.58 14.92 12.28
C ASN A 7 -3.68 15.25 13.78
N GLU A 8 -4.16 16.45 14.06
CA GLU A 8 -4.31 17.03 15.39
C GLU A 8 -5.79 17.35 15.61
N TYR A 9 -6.34 16.79 16.69
CA TYR A 9 -7.75 16.89 17.03
C TYR A 9 -7.91 17.57 18.39
N PRO A 10 -7.74 18.90 18.46
CA PRO A 10 -7.85 19.62 19.73
C PRO A 10 -9.22 19.41 20.40
N PHE A 11 -10.28 19.22 19.61
CA PHE A 11 -11.63 18.98 20.12
C PHE A 11 -11.77 17.64 20.86
N LEU A 12 -11.01 16.59 20.50
CA LEU A 12 -11.07 15.29 21.17
C LEU A 12 -10.45 15.36 22.57
N ARG A 13 -9.44 16.23 22.73
CA ARG A 13 -8.82 16.49 24.03
C ARG A 13 -9.77 17.23 24.96
N THR A 14 -10.56 18.17 24.44
CA THR A 14 -11.50 18.95 25.26
C THR A 14 -12.77 18.18 25.63
N THR A 15 -13.22 17.23 24.80
CA THR A 15 -14.45 16.43 25.04
C THR A 15 -14.24 15.18 25.92
N GLY A 16 -13.03 14.94 26.43
CA GLY A 16 -12.75 13.81 27.33
C GLY A 16 -12.42 12.48 26.63
N PHE A 17 -12.38 12.44 25.29
CA PHE A 17 -12.03 11.25 24.50
C PHE A 17 -10.54 11.16 24.19
N ALA A 18 -9.68 11.39 25.18
CA ALA A 18 -8.23 11.41 24.98
C ALA A 18 -7.65 10.09 24.43
N TRP A 19 -8.31 8.95 24.72
CA TRP A 19 -7.90 7.62 24.25
C TRP A 19 -8.17 7.38 22.75
N VAL A 20 -9.05 8.16 22.12
CA VAL A 20 -9.39 8.06 20.69
C VAL A 20 -8.28 8.68 19.82
N GLU A 21 -7.60 9.71 20.32
CA GLU A 21 -6.51 10.41 19.62
C GLU A 21 -5.40 9.47 19.13
N PRO A 22 -4.80 8.59 19.96
CA PRO A 22 -3.77 7.66 19.50
C PRO A 22 -4.29 6.67 18.45
N ILE A 23 -5.55 6.20 18.58
CA ILE A 23 -6.15 5.26 17.63
C ILE A 23 -6.31 5.92 16.26
N LEU A 24 -6.88 7.13 16.19
CA LEU A 24 -6.98 7.88 14.94
C LEU A 24 -5.60 8.18 14.33
N LYS A 25 -4.60 8.45 15.16
CA LYS A 25 -3.21 8.64 14.70
C LYS A 25 -2.64 7.41 14.04
N VAL A 26 -2.84 6.24 14.64
CA VAL A 26 -2.40 4.96 14.09
C VAL A 26 -3.16 4.63 12.81
N ILE A 27 -4.48 4.76 12.80
CA ILE A 27 -5.31 4.49 11.62
C ILE A 27 -4.92 5.42 10.46
N PHE A 28 -4.79 6.73 10.71
CA PHE A 28 -4.38 7.68 9.68
C PHE A 28 -2.98 7.38 9.12
N ALA A 29 -2.04 7.02 10.01
CA ALA A 29 -0.68 6.66 9.60
C ALA A 29 -0.68 5.36 8.77
N ALA A 30 -1.49 4.37 9.16
CA ALA A 30 -1.66 3.13 8.41
C ALA A 30 -2.27 3.41 7.02
N LEU A 31 -3.35 4.20 6.95
CA LEU A 31 -3.98 4.62 5.70
C LEU A 31 -3.00 5.37 4.80
N CYS A 32 -2.23 6.33 5.34
CA CYS A 32 -1.20 7.04 4.59
C CYS A 32 -0.09 6.09 4.11
N MET A 33 0.31 5.14 4.95
CA MET A 33 1.36 4.18 4.61
C MET A 33 0.92 3.24 3.49
N VAL A 34 -0.32 2.76 3.52
CA VAL A 34 -0.89 1.90 2.47
C VAL A 34 -1.10 2.71 1.18
N ALA A 35 -1.84 3.80 1.24
CA ALA A 35 -2.16 4.60 0.05
C ALA A 35 -0.90 5.20 -0.60
N PHE A 36 0.05 5.70 0.20
CA PHE A 36 1.13 6.56 -0.29
C PHE A 36 2.54 6.05 -0.03
N GLY A 37 2.70 5.01 0.79
CA GLY A 37 4.02 4.51 1.21
C GLY A 37 4.73 5.42 2.22
N SER A 38 4.04 6.39 2.83
CA SER A 38 4.62 7.32 3.82
C SER A 38 3.70 7.49 5.02
N ARG A 39 4.26 7.67 6.23
CA ARG A 39 3.45 7.82 7.46
C ARG A 39 2.74 9.16 7.59
N SER A 40 3.18 10.17 6.84
CA SER A 40 2.58 11.51 6.87
C SER A 40 2.38 12.05 5.46
N LEU A 41 1.43 12.98 5.35
CA LEU A 41 1.20 13.75 4.13
C LEU A 41 2.18 14.92 3.96
N ASP A 42 2.95 15.27 4.99
CA ASP A 42 3.86 16.43 4.95
C ASP A 42 4.89 16.34 3.84
N TYR A 43 5.51 15.17 3.69
CA TYR A 43 6.47 14.92 2.62
C TYR A 43 5.82 15.13 1.25
N ARG A 44 4.60 14.62 1.09
CA ARG A 44 3.83 14.75 -0.14
C ARG A 44 3.40 16.19 -0.41
N TRP A 45 2.94 16.91 0.61
CA TRP A 45 2.58 18.33 0.49
C TRP A 45 3.77 19.16 0.04
N LYS A 46 4.95 18.94 0.65
CA LYS A 46 6.19 19.65 0.29
C LYS A 46 6.56 19.40 -1.17
N LYS A 47 6.42 18.16 -1.64
CA LYS A 47 6.68 17.79 -3.05
C LYS A 47 5.63 18.37 -4.02
N MET A 48 4.35 18.32 -3.66
CA MET A 48 3.26 18.91 -4.47
C MET A 48 3.27 20.44 -4.49
N SER A 49 3.88 21.10 -3.51
CA SER A 49 3.99 22.56 -3.47
C SER A 49 5.08 23.09 -4.41
N LYS A 50 6.15 22.33 -4.64
CA LYS A 50 7.18 22.66 -5.63
C LYS A 50 6.62 22.43 -7.04
N LYS A 51 6.89 23.29 -8.03
CA LYS A 51 6.46 23.14 -9.45
C LYS A 51 7.20 21.97 -10.17
N GLU A 52 7.32 20.84 -9.49
CA GLU A 52 8.21 19.76 -9.87
C GLU A 52 7.51 18.80 -10.84
N LYS A 53 8.23 18.35 -11.88
CA LYS A 53 7.79 17.34 -12.85
C LYS A 53 7.55 15.96 -12.23
N HIS A 54 7.99 15.73 -10.99
CA HIS A 54 7.92 14.42 -10.32
C HIS A 54 6.53 13.98 -9.83
N HIS A 55 5.45 14.70 -10.18
CA HIS A 55 4.09 14.31 -9.79
C HIS A 55 3.60 13.09 -10.56
N GLU A 56 3.86 13.04 -11.87
CA GLU A 56 3.40 11.97 -12.77
C GLU A 56 4.02 10.63 -12.39
N SER A 57 5.35 10.58 -12.22
CA SER A 57 6.06 9.37 -11.81
C SER A 57 5.60 8.82 -10.44
N TYR A 58 4.97 9.65 -9.62
CA TYR A 58 4.43 9.21 -8.34
C TYR A 58 3.03 8.63 -8.48
N LEU A 59 2.15 9.26 -9.27
CA LEU A 59 0.83 8.69 -9.58
C LEU A 59 0.98 7.36 -10.31
N GLU A 60 1.94 7.25 -11.22
CA GLU A 60 2.30 6.02 -11.91
C GLU A 60 2.63 4.89 -10.92
N ARG A 61 3.42 5.19 -9.87
CA ARG A 61 3.74 4.19 -8.82
C ARG A 61 2.52 3.76 -8.02
N ILE A 62 1.59 4.67 -7.72
CA ILE A 62 0.34 4.30 -7.03
C ILE A 62 -0.51 3.44 -7.98
N SER A 63 -0.68 3.88 -9.22
CA SER A 63 -1.42 3.15 -10.25
C SER A 63 -0.88 1.74 -10.43
N GLN A 64 0.44 1.59 -10.52
CA GLN A 64 1.10 0.29 -10.63
C GLN A 64 0.80 -0.62 -9.42
N ARG A 65 0.81 -0.07 -8.20
CA ARG A 65 0.48 -0.85 -6.98
C ARG A 65 -0.97 -1.30 -6.96
N VAL A 66 -1.92 -0.41 -7.27
CA VAL A 66 -3.35 -0.73 -7.35
C VAL A 66 -3.59 -1.76 -8.44
N GLN A 67 -2.93 -1.63 -9.60
CA GLN A 67 -3.01 -2.58 -10.70
C GLN A 67 -2.48 -3.96 -10.29
N SER A 68 -1.27 -4.05 -9.71
CA SER A 68 -0.72 -5.32 -9.24
C SER A 68 -1.63 -6.00 -8.23
N LEU A 69 -2.19 -5.24 -7.29
CA LEU A 69 -3.12 -5.77 -6.30
C LEU A 69 -4.44 -6.26 -6.94
N THR A 70 -4.96 -5.52 -7.91
CA THR A 70 -6.18 -5.90 -8.64
C THR A 70 -5.97 -7.21 -9.39
N ILE A 71 -4.80 -7.39 -10.02
CA ILE A 71 -4.42 -8.64 -10.69
C ILE A 71 -4.39 -9.80 -9.69
N ILE A 72 -3.71 -9.63 -8.55
CA ILE A 72 -3.65 -10.67 -7.50
C ILE A 72 -5.05 -11.05 -7.02
N THR A 73 -5.89 -10.05 -6.73
CA THR A 73 -7.27 -10.26 -6.27
C THR A 73 -8.11 -11.01 -7.31
N THR A 74 -7.95 -10.65 -8.59
CA THR A 74 -8.63 -11.31 -9.72
C THR A 74 -8.16 -12.75 -9.88
N LEU A 75 -6.90 -13.07 -9.61
CA LEU A 75 -6.38 -14.43 -9.65
C LEU A 75 -6.84 -15.30 -8.46
N LEU A 76 -7.08 -14.69 -7.30
CA LEU A 76 -7.59 -15.40 -6.11
C LEU A 76 -9.08 -15.73 -6.22
N LEU A 77 -9.85 -14.91 -6.95
CA LEU A 77 -11.30 -15.07 -7.07
C LEU A 77 -11.71 -16.47 -7.60
N PRO A 78 -11.16 -16.96 -8.73
CA PRO A 78 -11.46 -18.30 -9.23
C PRO A 78 -11.11 -19.40 -8.25
N THR A 79 -10.01 -19.27 -7.50
CA THR A 79 -9.62 -20.26 -6.49
C THR A 79 -10.69 -20.39 -5.40
N ILE A 80 -11.21 -19.27 -4.90
CA ILE A 80 -12.31 -19.28 -3.92
C ILE A 80 -13.59 -19.84 -4.54
N VAL A 81 -13.91 -19.48 -5.78
CA VAL A 81 -15.08 -20.02 -6.49
C VAL A 81 -14.97 -21.54 -6.63
N THR A 82 -13.81 -22.06 -7.05
CA THR A 82 -13.58 -23.50 -7.15
C THR A 82 -13.77 -24.19 -5.79
N LEU A 83 -13.27 -23.62 -4.70
CA LEU A 83 -13.48 -24.17 -3.35
C LEU A 83 -14.94 -24.12 -2.88
N LEU A 84 -15.73 -23.16 -3.37
CA LEU A 84 -17.16 -23.05 -3.07
C LEU A 84 -18.00 -24.04 -3.88
N THR A 85 -17.59 -24.36 -5.12
CA THR A 85 -18.40 -25.16 -6.05
C THR A 85 -17.95 -26.61 -6.19
N ALA A 86 -16.69 -26.92 -5.90
CA ALA A 86 -16.15 -28.26 -6.05
C ALA A 86 -16.51 -29.14 -4.85
N ASP A 87 -16.82 -30.40 -5.12
CA ASP A 87 -16.93 -31.39 -4.07
C ASP A 87 -15.53 -31.75 -3.51
N PRO A 88 -15.40 -31.98 -2.20
CA PRO A 88 -14.13 -32.38 -1.60
C PRO A 88 -13.67 -33.71 -2.21
N PRO A 89 -12.42 -33.82 -2.70
CA PRO A 89 -11.93 -35.03 -3.34
C PRO A 89 -11.94 -36.25 -2.40
N SER A 90 -11.84 -36.01 -1.08
CA SER A 90 -12.12 -37.01 -0.06
C SER A 90 -12.44 -36.33 1.28
N TRP A 91 -13.30 -36.95 2.08
CA TRP A 91 -13.69 -36.48 3.41
C TRP A 91 -12.56 -36.57 4.46
N SER A 92 -11.47 -37.26 4.14
CA SER A 92 -10.32 -37.50 5.02
C SER A 92 -9.19 -36.47 4.85
N LEU A 93 -9.20 -35.66 3.78
CA LEU A 93 -8.17 -34.65 3.52
C LEU A 93 -8.53 -33.30 4.14
N VAL A 94 -9.57 -32.63 3.62
CA VAL A 94 -10.01 -31.30 4.09
C VAL A 94 -11.53 -31.19 3.98
N ARG A 95 -12.22 -30.99 5.10
CA ARG A 95 -13.68 -30.83 5.14
C ARG A 95 -14.09 -29.37 4.95
N TYR A 96 -13.81 -28.80 3.78
CA TYR A 96 -14.14 -27.39 3.49
C TYR A 96 -15.64 -27.15 3.23
N ASN A 97 -16.46 -28.20 3.19
CA ASN A 97 -17.93 -28.11 3.12
C ASN A 97 -18.60 -27.86 4.48
N GLU A 98 -17.83 -27.78 5.58
CA GLU A 98 -18.38 -27.39 6.88
C GLU A 98 -18.99 -25.98 6.83
N PRO A 99 -20.16 -25.73 7.48
CA PRO A 99 -20.86 -24.46 7.39
C PRO A 99 -19.96 -23.26 7.70
N PHE A 100 -19.14 -23.35 8.75
CA PHE A 100 -18.23 -22.27 9.13
C PHE A 100 -17.23 -21.92 8.02
N THR A 101 -16.59 -22.92 7.42
CA THR A 101 -15.62 -22.72 6.33
C THR A 101 -16.31 -22.13 5.11
N GLN A 102 -17.52 -22.58 4.77
CA GLN A 102 -18.33 -22.02 3.69
C GLN A 102 -18.66 -20.54 3.94
N TRP A 103 -19.08 -20.15 5.15
CA TRP A 103 -19.30 -18.74 5.50
C TRP A 103 -18.04 -17.90 5.35
N CYS A 104 -16.89 -18.41 5.78
CA CYS A 104 -15.60 -17.74 5.59
C CYS A 104 -15.27 -17.57 4.09
N LEU A 105 -15.46 -18.61 3.27
CA LEU A 105 -15.20 -18.56 1.83
C LEU A 105 -16.13 -17.57 1.11
N TRP A 106 -17.43 -17.54 1.42
CA TRP A 106 -18.37 -16.55 0.89
C TRP A 106 -18.00 -15.12 1.28
N THR A 107 -17.60 -14.92 2.53
CA THR A 107 -17.15 -13.60 3.02
C THR A 107 -15.88 -13.16 2.30
N ALA A 108 -14.90 -14.06 2.15
CA ALA A 108 -13.67 -13.80 1.41
C ALA A 108 -13.95 -13.49 -0.07
N PHE A 109 -14.85 -14.25 -0.71
CA PHE A 109 -15.29 -13.99 -2.08
C PHE A 109 -15.89 -12.59 -2.23
N GLY A 110 -16.82 -12.20 -1.35
CA GLY A 110 -17.44 -10.88 -1.37
C GLY A 110 -16.42 -9.74 -1.18
N LEU A 111 -15.46 -9.91 -0.26
CA LEU A 111 -14.39 -8.94 -0.02
C LEU A 111 -13.45 -8.81 -1.23
N LEU A 112 -13.04 -9.93 -1.84
CA LEU A 112 -12.20 -9.90 -3.04
C LEU A 112 -12.95 -9.23 -4.20
N LEU A 113 -14.22 -9.58 -4.43
CA LEU A 113 -15.03 -8.98 -5.49
C LEU A 113 -15.20 -7.47 -5.27
N GLY A 114 -15.54 -7.04 -4.06
CA GLY A 114 -15.60 -5.62 -3.69
C GLY A 114 -14.27 -4.91 -3.88
N GLY A 115 -13.16 -5.55 -3.50
CA GLY A 115 -11.80 -5.06 -3.71
C GLY A 115 -11.46 -4.84 -5.19
N VAL A 116 -11.84 -5.77 -6.07
CA VAL A 116 -11.67 -5.61 -7.53
C VAL A 116 -12.50 -4.44 -8.06
N ILE A 117 -13.77 -4.34 -7.70
CA ILE A 117 -14.66 -3.27 -8.18
C ILE A 117 -14.10 -1.89 -7.80
N VAL A 118 -13.73 -1.71 -6.53
CA VAL A 118 -13.16 -0.45 -6.04
C VAL A 118 -11.76 -0.21 -6.66
N GLY A 119 -10.92 -1.24 -6.79
CA GLY A 119 -9.60 -1.12 -7.42
C GLY A 119 -9.67 -0.66 -8.88
N VAL A 120 -10.63 -1.16 -9.66
CA VAL A 120 -10.86 -0.70 -11.05
C VAL A 120 -11.35 0.75 -11.08
N ALA A 121 -12.28 1.12 -10.21
CA ALA A 121 -12.74 2.51 -10.09
C ALA A 121 -11.60 3.46 -9.70
N GLU A 122 -10.70 3.04 -8.81
CA GLU A 122 -9.50 3.80 -8.44
C GLU A 122 -8.52 3.97 -9.59
N MET A 123 -8.27 2.93 -10.38
CA MET A 123 -7.42 3.04 -11.57
C MET A 123 -7.97 4.07 -12.55
N TYR A 124 -9.29 4.09 -12.76
CA TYR A 124 -9.95 5.10 -13.58
C TYR A 124 -9.81 6.52 -12.99
N MET A 125 -10.02 6.66 -11.68
CA MET A 125 -9.84 7.93 -10.98
C MET A 125 -8.38 8.43 -11.04
N LEU A 126 -7.40 7.55 -10.91
CA LEU A 126 -5.98 7.89 -11.00
C LEU A 126 -5.59 8.32 -12.41
N ALA A 127 -6.16 7.70 -13.45
CA ALA A 127 -5.92 8.08 -14.84
C ALA A 127 -6.44 9.50 -15.17
N THR A 128 -7.51 9.94 -14.50
CA THR A 128 -8.10 11.28 -14.67
C THR A 128 -7.59 12.31 -13.65
N TYR A 129 -6.74 11.89 -12.71
CA TYR A 129 -6.29 12.72 -11.61
C TYR A 129 -5.30 13.79 -12.09
N THR A 130 -5.73 15.05 -12.10
CA THR A 130 -4.85 16.18 -12.36
C THR A 130 -4.30 16.77 -11.06
N ARG A 131 -3.09 17.32 -11.13
CA ARG A 131 -2.46 18.00 -9.98
C ARG A 131 -3.34 19.11 -9.40
N ARG A 132 -3.98 19.90 -10.29
CA ARG A 132 -4.85 21.01 -9.89
C ARG A 132 -6.06 20.51 -9.13
N TRP A 133 -6.76 19.50 -9.68
CA TRP A 133 -7.90 18.87 -9.03
C TRP A 133 -7.52 18.26 -7.67
N GLY A 134 -6.36 17.61 -7.60
CA GLY A 134 -5.84 17.07 -6.35
C GLY A 134 -5.67 18.12 -5.25
N LYS A 135 -5.04 19.26 -5.57
CA LYS A 135 -4.78 20.33 -4.62
C LYS A 135 -6.06 21.10 -4.24
N GLU A 136 -6.89 21.42 -5.21
CA GLU A 136 -8.05 22.31 -5.04
C GLU A 136 -9.31 21.56 -4.57
N VAL A 137 -9.51 20.32 -4.99
CA VAL A 137 -10.76 19.57 -4.76
C VAL A 137 -10.56 18.44 -3.76
N ALA A 138 -9.64 17.50 -4.04
CA ALA A 138 -9.45 16.31 -3.22
C ALA A 138 -8.94 16.67 -1.82
N MET A 139 -8.16 17.74 -1.72
CA MET A 139 -7.49 18.14 -0.48
C MET A 139 -8.06 19.43 0.15
N ALA A 140 -9.24 19.87 -0.32
CA ALA A 140 -9.92 21.05 0.19
C ALA A 140 -10.29 20.92 1.67
N THR A 141 -10.74 19.74 2.12
CA THR A 141 -11.27 19.53 3.47
C THR A 141 -10.71 18.26 4.12
N ARG A 142 -10.71 18.23 5.46
CA ARG A 142 -10.30 17.06 6.27
C ARG A 142 -11.03 15.79 5.85
N PHE A 143 -12.35 15.88 5.75
CA PHE A 143 -13.21 14.76 5.42
C PHE A 143 -12.87 14.15 4.05
N ARG A 144 -12.60 14.99 3.04
CA ARG A 144 -12.21 14.51 1.70
C ARG A 144 -10.86 13.82 1.70
N VAL A 145 -9.89 14.31 2.48
CA VAL A 145 -8.59 13.64 2.63
C VAL A 145 -8.77 12.25 3.26
N TRP A 146 -9.57 12.13 4.31
CA TRP A 146 -9.89 10.83 4.93
C TRP A 146 -10.61 9.90 3.96
N CYS A 147 -11.62 10.39 3.25
CA CYS A 147 -12.36 9.61 2.26
C CYS A 147 -11.43 9.11 1.13
N GLY A 148 -10.57 9.97 0.58
CA GLY A 148 -9.60 9.59 -0.45
C GLY A 148 -8.56 8.59 0.06
N LEU A 149 -8.12 8.70 1.31
CA LEU A 149 -7.22 7.73 1.94
C LEU A 149 -7.90 6.37 2.17
N ILE A 150 -9.14 6.37 2.63
CA ILE A 150 -9.94 5.16 2.86
C ILE A 150 -10.20 4.47 1.53
N LEU A 151 -10.63 5.20 0.50
CA LEU A 151 -10.81 4.69 -0.86
C LEU A 151 -9.50 4.04 -1.31
N LEU A 152 -8.42 4.80 -1.48
CA LEU A 152 -7.13 4.26 -1.98
C LEU A 152 -6.53 3.10 -1.18
N SER A 153 -6.90 2.95 0.11
CA SER A 153 -6.43 1.84 0.94
C SER A 153 -7.42 0.66 0.97
N TYR A 154 -8.65 0.85 0.54
CA TYR A 154 -9.72 -0.13 0.56
C TYR A 154 -9.35 -1.43 -0.15
N PRO A 155 -8.88 -1.45 -1.42
CA PRO A 155 -8.58 -2.71 -2.08
C PRO A 155 -7.49 -3.48 -1.33
N PHE A 156 -6.52 -2.80 -0.72
CA PHE A 156 -5.49 -3.44 0.10
C PHE A 156 -6.09 -4.12 1.33
N PHE A 157 -6.92 -3.41 2.10
CA PHE A 157 -7.54 -3.97 3.29
C PHE A 157 -8.56 -5.07 2.96
N ALA A 158 -9.32 -4.92 1.87
CA ALA A 158 -10.29 -5.91 1.41
C ALA A 158 -9.58 -7.21 1.02
N THR A 159 -8.56 -7.15 0.16
CA THR A 159 -7.77 -8.33 -0.25
C THR A 159 -7.05 -8.96 0.93
N PHE A 160 -6.42 -8.16 1.79
CA PHE A 160 -5.74 -8.68 2.98
C PHE A 160 -6.71 -9.39 3.93
N SER A 161 -7.86 -8.78 4.22
CA SER A 161 -8.88 -9.37 5.10
C SER A 161 -9.49 -10.63 4.49
N ALA A 162 -9.72 -10.65 3.18
CA ALA A 162 -10.21 -11.83 2.48
C ALA A 162 -9.24 -13.01 2.58
N ILE A 163 -7.93 -12.76 2.39
CA ILE A 163 -6.89 -13.77 2.56
C ILE A 163 -6.90 -14.30 3.99
N LEU A 164 -6.92 -13.43 5.01
CA LEU A 164 -6.97 -13.86 6.40
C LEU A 164 -8.20 -14.70 6.73
N ILE A 165 -9.40 -14.26 6.31
CA ILE A 165 -10.65 -14.97 6.55
C ILE A 165 -10.64 -16.33 5.83
N GLY A 166 -10.18 -16.38 4.57
CA GLY A 166 -10.04 -17.63 3.82
C GLY A 166 -9.05 -18.59 4.49
N THR A 167 -7.91 -18.09 4.96
CA THR A 167 -6.93 -18.88 5.71
C THR A 167 -7.49 -19.41 7.01
N ILE A 168 -8.23 -18.60 7.78
CA ILE A 168 -8.87 -19.05 9.04
C ILE A 168 -9.91 -20.13 8.75
N GLY A 169 -10.76 -19.94 7.73
CA GLY A 169 -11.77 -20.92 7.34
C GLY A 169 -11.16 -22.26 6.91
N LEU A 170 -10.06 -22.22 6.15
CA LEU A 170 -9.33 -23.41 5.73
C LEU A 170 -8.58 -24.06 6.89
N ALA A 171 -7.94 -23.28 7.77
CA ALA A 171 -7.25 -23.79 8.95
C ALA A 171 -8.23 -24.50 9.90
N HIS A 172 -9.44 -23.96 10.06
CA HIS A 172 -10.51 -24.60 10.82
C HIS A 172 -10.93 -25.95 10.19
N ALA A 173 -11.16 -25.98 8.87
CA ALA A 173 -11.46 -27.23 8.16
C ALA A 173 -10.32 -28.26 8.24
N SER A 174 -9.07 -27.80 8.26
CA SER A 174 -7.89 -28.63 8.46
C SER A 174 -7.81 -29.22 9.87
N TRP A 175 -8.17 -28.45 10.89
CA TRP A 175 -8.15 -28.90 12.30
C TRP A 175 -9.16 -30.02 12.58
N LEU A 176 -10.29 -30.01 11.86
CA LEU A 176 -11.33 -31.04 11.97
C LEU A 176 -11.03 -32.32 11.17
N SER A 177 -9.95 -32.33 10.39
CA SER A 177 -9.58 -33.49 9.59
C SER A 177 -8.85 -34.53 10.44
N ASP A 178 -9.14 -35.82 10.24
CA ASP A 178 -8.54 -36.94 10.99
C ASP A 178 -7.00 -37.03 10.80
N SER A 179 -6.47 -36.40 9.74
CA SER A 179 -5.05 -36.31 9.42
C SER A 179 -4.39 -35.04 10.00
N GLY A 180 -4.75 -34.70 11.25
CA GLY A 180 -4.52 -33.38 11.87
C GLY A 180 -3.08 -32.85 11.83
N LEU A 181 -2.06 -33.70 11.79
CA LEU A 181 -0.65 -33.26 11.81
C LEU A 181 -0.22 -32.59 10.49
N HIS A 182 -0.51 -33.19 9.33
CA HIS A 182 -0.14 -32.59 8.04
C HIS A 182 -0.95 -31.32 7.75
N ALA A 183 -2.21 -31.33 8.16
CA ALA A 183 -3.12 -30.22 7.98
C ALA A 183 -2.74 -29.02 8.89
N ALA A 184 -2.32 -29.28 10.14
CA ALA A 184 -1.83 -28.24 11.05
C ALA A 184 -0.52 -27.60 10.55
N VAL A 185 0.42 -28.39 10.02
CA VAL A 185 1.66 -27.85 9.43
C VAL A 185 1.36 -26.97 8.22
N GLY A 186 0.45 -27.40 7.33
CA GLY A 186 0.00 -26.61 6.20
C GLY A 186 -0.61 -25.27 6.64
N ALA A 187 -1.53 -25.28 7.60
CA ALA A 187 -2.15 -24.07 8.14
C ALA A 187 -1.12 -23.12 8.77
N LEU A 188 -0.15 -23.67 9.54
CA LEU A 188 0.92 -22.89 10.13
C LEU A 188 1.75 -22.18 9.06
N VAL A 189 2.15 -22.89 8.00
CA VAL A 189 2.93 -22.31 6.89
C VAL A 189 2.15 -21.19 6.21
N VAL A 190 0.84 -21.39 5.97
CA VAL A 190 -0.02 -20.39 5.34
C VAL A 190 -0.21 -19.14 6.21
N ILE A 191 -0.17 -19.25 7.54
CA ILE A 191 -0.27 -18.09 8.45
C ILE A 191 1.09 -17.41 8.65
N VAL A 192 2.15 -18.19 8.84
CA VAL A 192 3.50 -17.69 9.11
C VAL A 192 4.04 -16.92 7.92
N LEU A 193 3.83 -17.40 6.70
CA LEU A 193 4.36 -16.76 5.49
C LEU A 193 3.88 -15.30 5.30
N PRO A 194 2.57 -14.97 5.31
CA PRO A 194 2.11 -13.58 5.24
C PRO A 194 2.45 -12.78 6.50
N SER A 195 2.44 -13.42 7.69
CA SER A 195 2.84 -12.75 8.94
C SER A 195 4.31 -12.34 8.92
N SER A 196 5.18 -13.14 8.30
CA SER A 196 6.60 -12.84 8.16
C SER A 196 6.85 -11.60 7.31
N LEU A 197 5.95 -11.26 6.37
CA LEU A 197 6.01 -10.04 5.56
C LEU A 197 5.55 -8.79 6.34
N LEU A 198 4.74 -8.96 7.39
CA LEU A 198 4.37 -7.85 8.28
C LEU A 198 5.57 -7.39 9.12
N LEU A 199 6.51 -8.29 9.42
CA LEU A 199 7.68 -8.01 10.24
C LEU A 199 8.63 -6.96 9.61
N PRO A 200 9.07 -7.06 8.34
CA PRO A 200 9.86 -6.00 7.70
C PRO A 200 9.06 -4.71 7.48
N LEU A 201 7.74 -4.79 7.30
CA LEU A 201 6.88 -3.59 7.25
C LEU A 201 6.84 -2.88 8.61
N GLY A 202 6.75 -3.65 9.70
CA GLY A 202 6.84 -3.18 11.08
C GLY A 202 8.22 -2.59 11.40
N LEU A 203 9.30 -3.25 10.98
CA LEU A 203 10.65 -2.73 11.17
C LEU A 203 10.87 -1.43 10.38
N ARG A 204 10.35 -1.32 9.15
CA ARG A 204 10.29 -0.04 8.42
C ARG A 204 9.37 0.99 9.07
N SER A 205 8.41 0.56 9.88
CA SER A 205 7.50 1.43 10.63
C SER A 205 8.07 1.87 11.99
N LEU A 206 9.26 1.40 12.38
CA LEU A 206 9.98 2.00 13.51
C LEU A 206 10.55 3.37 13.08
N PRO A 207 10.38 4.42 13.91
CA PRO A 207 10.99 5.71 13.62
C PRO A 207 12.51 5.52 13.55
N VAL A 208 13.11 5.87 12.41
CA VAL A 208 14.57 5.90 12.29
C VAL A 208 15.08 6.79 13.42
N SER A 209 15.92 6.22 14.29
CA SER A 209 16.45 6.93 15.46
C SER A 209 17.01 8.28 15.03
N LYS A 210 16.71 9.33 15.81
CA LYS A 210 17.12 10.72 15.53
C LYS A 210 18.63 10.87 15.27
N ALA A 211 19.45 9.90 15.69
CA ALA A 211 20.87 9.82 15.39
C ALA A 211 21.15 9.81 13.87
N GLN A 212 20.37 9.09 13.07
CA GLN A 212 20.61 8.96 11.63
C GLN A 212 20.11 10.16 10.81
N GLN A 213 19.13 10.90 11.36
CA GLN A 213 18.76 12.22 10.82
C GLN A 213 19.85 13.28 11.03
N ARG A 214 20.67 13.16 12.10
CA ARG A 214 21.79 14.07 12.31
C ARG A 214 22.92 13.85 11.30
N GLU A 215 23.20 12.60 10.90
CA GLU A 215 24.22 12.30 9.88
C GLU A 215 23.81 12.71 8.46
N THR A 216 22.53 12.58 8.09
CA THR A 216 22.04 13.06 6.78
C THR A 216 21.88 14.57 6.71
N GLN A 217 21.95 15.26 7.85
CA GLN A 217 21.97 16.70 7.95
C GLN A 217 23.40 17.23 8.14
N CYS A 218 24.41 16.56 7.55
CA CYS A 218 25.73 17.15 7.35
C CYS A 218 25.59 18.34 6.36
N PRO A 219 25.77 19.58 6.83
CA PRO A 219 25.54 20.78 6.04
C PRO A 219 26.80 21.08 5.22
N ASN A 220 27.18 20.21 4.28
CA ASN A 220 28.26 20.54 3.34
C ASN A 220 28.43 19.57 2.16
N GLN A 221 27.39 18.84 1.76
CA GLN A 221 27.34 18.39 0.38
C GLN A 221 26.75 19.53 -0.47
N SER A 222 27.53 20.60 -0.52
CA SER A 222 27.49 21.59 -1.60
C SER A 222 27.30 20.81 -2.88
N TYR A 223 26.21 21.11 -3.56
CA TYR A 223 25.99 20.75 -4.94
C TYR A 223 27.27 21.08 -5.72
N VAL A 224 28.17 20.10 -5.86
CA VAL A 224 29.15 20.09 -6.94
C VAL A 224 28.28 20.07 -8.17
N GLN A 225 28.18 21.26 -8.75
CA GLN A 225 27.17 21.67 -9.68
C GLN A 225 27.08 20.72 -10.88
N PRO A 226 25.90 20.68 -11.52
CA PRO A 226 25.75 20.26 -12.92
C PRO A 226 26.72 20.93 -13.91
N ARG A 227 27.47 21.99 -13.51
CA ARG A 227 28.56 22.56 -14.32
C ARG A 227 29.59 21.52 -14.73
N ARG A 228 29.97 20.58 -13.85
CA ARG A 228 30.95 19.55 -14.24
C ARG A 228 30.43 18.63 -15.35
N GLN A 229 29.12 18.44 -15.42
CA GLN A 229 28.50 17.59 -16.45
C GLN A 229 28.34 18.34 -17.77
N ALA A 230 28.02 19.64 -17.72
CA ALA A 230 28.05 20.52 -18.89
C ALA A 230 29.47 20.73 -19.44
N ASP A 231 30.48 20.84 -18.57
CA ASP A 231 31.89 20.99 -18.96
C ASP A 231 32.43 19.68 -19.60
N ILE A 232 31.97 18.51 -19.15
CA ILE A 232 32.31 17.22 -19.76
C ILE A 232 31.60 17.04 -21.11
N GLU A 233 30.32 17.40 -21.24
CA GLU A 233 29.62 17.36 -22.53
C GLU A 233 30.23 18.33 -23.56
N ALA A 234 30.64 19.52 -23.13
CA ALA A 234 31.34 20.50 -23.98
C ALA A 234 32.75 20.02 -24.38
N ALA A 235 33.48 19.34 -23.49
CA ALA A 235 34.79 18.77 -23.82
C ALA A 235 34.70 17.61 -24.83
N ILE A 236 33.66 16.77 -24.73
CA ILE A 236 33.42 15.67 -25.68
C ILE A 236 33.04 16.20 -27.08
N THR A 237 32.24 17.27 -27.15
CA THR A 237 31.86 17.86 -28.45
C THR A 237 33.01 18.59 -29.14
N ASN A 238 33.89 19.26 -28.38
CA ASN A 238 35.07 19.93 -28.95
C ASN A 238 36.21 18.96 -29.33
N GLY A 239 36.36 17.83 -28.63
CA GLY A 239 37.40 16.84 -28.97
C GLY A 239 37.15 16.07 -30.26
N HIS A 240 35.90 15.96 -30.72
CA HIS A 240 35.57 15.22 -31.95
C HIS A 240 35.76 16.03 -33.24
N SER A 241 35.87 17.35 -33.15
CA SER A 241 36.03 18.22 -34.32
C SER A 241 37.48 18.39 -34.80
N GLU A 242 38.48 18.10 -33.96
CA GLU A 242 39.90 18.16 -34.37
C GLU A 242 40.37 16.90 -35.14
N SER A 243 39.72 15.76 -34.96
CA SER A 243 40.09 14.51 -35.67
C SER A 243 39.69 14.48 -37.15
N LEU A 244 38.90 15.45 -37.64
CA LEU A 244 38.39 15.50 -39.02
C LEU A 244 39.12 16.52 -39.92
N ARG A 245 40.18 17.18 -39.45
CA ARG A 245 40.97 18.15 -40.24
C ARG A 245 42.33 17.65 -40.72
N VAL A 246 42.67 16.39 -40.48
CA VAL A 246 43.94 15.78 -40.92
C VAL A 246 43.65 14.65 -41.91
N THR A 247 43.13 15.00 -43.08
CA THR A 247 43.16 14.18 -44.32
C THR A 247 42.91 15.09 -45.50
#